data_AF-A0A367L5U7-F1
#
_entry.id   AF-A0A367L5U7-F1
#
_cell.length_a   1.000
_cell.length_b   1.000
_cell.length_c   1.000
_cell.angle_alpha   90.00
_cell.angle_beta   90.00
_cell.angle_gamma   90.00
#
_symmetry.space_group_name_H-M   'P 1'
#
loop_
_entity.id
_entity.type
_entity.pdbx_description
1 polymer ?
#
loop_
_entity_poly.entity_id
_entity_poly.type
_entity_poly.pdbx_seq_one_letter_code
_entity_poly.pdbx_strand_id
1 'polypeptide(L)'
;MHPFLHPIDCYALSAMRTILLGRPISAEEALSWGLLCDVVAGDRLMELSLDLATELAGRGQQAVQMAKEAINRSDSLCRDNVLERQLYYATFGTEEKRKGVDDFLAGRLDRGPRSGSGSGVVGADATAA
;
A
#
# COMPACT_ATOMS: atom_id res chain seq x y z
N MET A 1 -19.78 -6.39 -24.76
CA MET A 1 -18.86 -7.54 -24.90
C MET A 1 -17.47 -6.96 -25.16
N HIS A 2 -16.75 -6.57 -24.12
CA HIS A 2 -15.38 -6.01 -24.25
C HIS A 2 -14.39 -7.14 -23.96
N PRO A 3 -13.80 -7.77 -24.98
CA PRO A 3 -12.69 -8.69 -24.79
C PRO A 3 -11.43 -7.85 -24.53
N PHE A 4 -10.55 -8.32 -23.64
CA PHE A 4 -9.25 -7.71 -23.29
C PHE A 4 -9.26 -6.53 -22.29
N LEU A 5 -9.89 -6.69 -21.12
CA LEU A 5 -9.26 -6.13 -19.91
C LEU A 5 -8.15 -7.10 -19.52
N HIS A 6 -6.89 -6.73 -19.74
CA HIS A 6 -5.81 -7.44 -19.06
C HIS A 6 -5.97 -7.17 -17.55
N PRO A 7 -5.60 -8.11 -16.65
CA PRO A 7 -5.63 -7.88 -15.21
C PRO A 7 -4.94 -6.57 -14.78
N ILE A 8 -3.97 -6.11 -15.59
CA ILE A 8 -3.20 -4.88 -15.42
C ILE A 8 -4.08 -3.61 -15.55
N ASP A 9 -5.08 -3.59 -16.42
CA ASP A 9 -5.92 -2.40 -16.65
C ASP A 9 -6.86 -2.13 -15.46
N CYS A 10 -7.31 -3.20 -14.80
CA CYS A 10 -8.09 -3.16 -13.56
C CYS A 10 -7.33 -2.45 -12.42
N TYR A 11 -6.01 -2.63 -12.39
CA TYR A 11 -5.14 -2.06 -11.36
C TYR A 11 -4.90 -0.56 -11.54
N ALA A 12 -4.81 -0.07 -12.78
CA ALA A 12 -4.64 1.35 -13.04
C ALA A 12 -5.85 2.19 -12.56
N LEU A 13 -7.07 1.71 -12.80
CA LEU A 13 -8.31 2.35 -12.34
C LEU A 13 -8.39 2.37 -10.80
N SER A 14 -8.04 1.26 -10.16
CA SER A 14 -8.04 1.11 -8.70
C SER A 14 -6.98 2.01 -8.05
N ALA A 15 -5.79 2.09 -8.65
CA ALA A 15 -4.72 3.00 -8.23
C ALA A 15 -5.16 4.47 -8.38
N MET A 16 -5.71 4.85 -9.53
CA MET A 16 -6.20 6.21 -9.78
C MET A 16 -7.28 6.61 -8.78
N ARG A 17 -8.27 5.74 -8.53
CA ARG A 17 -9.33 5.98 -7.52
C ARG A 17 -8.75 6.21 -6.14
N THR A 18 -7.81 5.36 -5.72
CA THR A 18 -7.25 5.40 -4.35
C THR A 18 -6.34 6.61 -4.16
N ILE A 19 -5.43 6.87 -5.10
CA ILE A 19 -4.46 7.96 -5.04
C ILE A 19 -5.14 9.33 -5.15
N LEU A 20 -6.08 9.50 -6.09
CA LEU A 20 -6.70 10.81 -6.33
C LEU A 20 -7.77 11.16 -5.31
N LEU A 21 -8.53 10.19 -4.80
CA LEU A 21 -9.60 10.44 -3.82
C LEU A 21 -9.12 10.27 -2.37
N GLY A 22 -7.91 9.75 -2.14
CA GLY A 22 -7.36 9.51 -0.80
C GLY A 22 -8.21 8.57 0.06
N ARG A 23 -8.99 7.67 -0.55
CA ARG A 23 -9.88 6.77 0.19
C ARG A 23 -9.10 5.57 0.73
N PRO A 24 -9.33 5.17 1.99
CA PRO A 24 -8.77 3.93 2.51
C PRO A 24 -9.37 2.72 1.77
N ILE A 25 -8.60 1.64 1.70
CA ILE A 25 -9.01 0.36 1.10
C ILE A 25 -9.01 -0.72 2.17
N SER A 26 -9.93 -1.68 2.05
CA SER A 26 -10.00 -2.85 2.93
C SER A 26 -8.89 -3.86 2.63
N ALA A 27 -8.64 -4.78 3.57
CA ALA A 27 -7.64 -5.84 3.38
C ALA A 27 -8.07 -6.81 2.28
N GLU A 28 -9.38 -7.08 2.16
CA GLU A 28 -9.99 -7.94 1.16
C GLU A 28 -9.87 -7.35 -0.25
N GLU A 29 -10.13 -6.04 -0.40
CA GLU A 29 -9.91 -5.33 -1.66
C GLU A 29 -8.43 -5.39 -2.06
N ALA A 30 -7.52 -5.08 -1.12
CA ALA A 30 -6.09 -5.10 -1.38
C ALA A 30 -5.58 -6.49 -1.78
N LEU A 31 -6.09 -7.56 -1.16
CA LEU A 31 -5.80 -8.96 -1.55
C LEU A 31 -6.33 -9.26 -2.95
N SER A 32 -7.58 -8.88 -3.25
CA SER A 32 -8.16 -9.06 -4.59
C SER A 32 -7.40 -8.29 -5.66
N TRP A 33 -6.73 -7.20 -5.27
CA TRP A 33 -5.92 -6.39 -6.17
C TRP A 33 -4.47 -6.87 -6.30
N GLY A 34 -4.08 -7.93 -5.59
CA GLY A 34 -2.70 -8.41 -5.56
C GLY A 34 -1.72 -7.46 -4.88
N LEU A 35 -2.20 -6.52 -4.06
CA LEU A 35 -1.37 -5.65 -3.22
C LEU A 35 -0.90 -6.37 -1.95
N LEU A 36 -1.63 -7.40 -1.52
CA LEU A 36 -1.31 -8.27 -0.39
C LEU A 36 -1.21 -9.72 -0.89
N CYS A 37 -0.38 -10.52 -0.20
CA CYS A 37 -0.30 -11.95 -0.45
C CYS A 37 -1.33 -12.73 0.38
N ASP A 38 -1.51 -12.36 1.65
CA ASP A 38 -2.37 -13.05 2.61
C ASP A 38 -3.06 -12.05 3.55
N VAL A 39 -4.23 -12.42 4.06
CA VAL A 39 -4.96 -11.69 5.09
C VAL A 39 -5.26 -12.64 6.25
N VAL A 40 -4.86 -12.23 7.46
CA VAL A 40 -5.04 -13.02 8.69
C VAL A 40 -5.57 -12.17 9.82
N ALA A 41 -6.12 -12.81 10.84
CA ALA A 41 -6.51 -12.16 12.08
C ALA A 41 -5.28 -11.52 12.77
N GLY A 42 -5.49 -10.37 13.42
CA GLY A 42 -4.38 -9.54 13.93
C GLY A 42 -3.53 -10.21 15.02
N ASP A 43 -4.13 -11.12 15.79
CA ASP A 43 -3.46 -11.97 16.78
C ASP A 43 -2.57 -13.06 16.15
N ARG A 44 -2.86 -13.48 14.92
CA ARG A 44 -2.12 -14.50 14.16
C ARG A 44 -1.02 -13.91 13.27
N LEU A 45 -0.99 -12.59 13.09
CA LEU A 45 -0.05 -11.91 12.17
C LEU A 45 1.41 -12.23 12.48
N MET A 46 1.79 -12.16 13.77
CA MET A 46 3.17 -12.38 14.20
C MET A 46 3.58 -13.84 13.99
N GLU A 47 2.70 -14.78 14.34
CA GLU A 47 2.93 -16.21 14.18
C GLU A 47 3.16 -16.57 12.71
N LEU A 48 2.25 -16.18 11.82
CA LEU A 48 2.39 -16.43 10.38
C LEU A 48 3.67 -15.79 9.80
N SER A 49 4.00 -14.58 10.23
CA SER A 49 5.20 -13.87 9.76
C SER A 49 6.48 -14.63 10.13
N LEU A 50 6.53 -15.18 11.35
CA LEU A 50 7.68 -15.97 11.82
C LEU A 50 7.75 -17.33 11.14
N ASP A 51 6.62 -17.97 10.88
CA ASP A 51 6.57 -19.25 10.15
C ASP A 51 7.12 -19.09 8.73
N LEU A 52 6.67 -18.06 8.00
CA LEU A 52 7.17 -17.74 6.66
C LEU A 52 8.65 -17.37 6.67
N ALA A 53 9.10 -16.61 7.66
CA ALA A 53 10.52 -16.27 7.81
C ALA A 53 11.37 -17.51 8.08
N THR A 54 10.87 -18.44 8.90
CA THR A 54 11.54 -19.71 9.22
C THR A 54 11.62 -20.60 7.98
N GLU A 55 10.53 -20.69 7.21
CA GLU A 55 10.52 -21.39 5.93
C GLU A 55 11.54 -20.80 4.96
N LEU A 56 11.59 -19.48 4.83
CA LEU A 56 12.54 -18.79 3.95
C LEU A 56 13.99 -18.99 4.41
N ALA A 57 14.24 -18.97 5.71
CA ALA A 57 15.55 -19.22 6.30
C ALA A 57 16.05 -20.66 6.10
N GLY A 58 15.13 -21.63 5.97
CA GLY A 58 15.44 -23.02 5.64
C GLY A 58 15.80 -23.25 4.17
N ARG A 59 15.64 -22.26 3.28
CA ARG A 59 15.96 -22.35 1.86
C ARG A 59 17.42 -21.93 1.58
N GLY A 60 17.94 -22.32 0.42
CA GLY A 60 19.28 -21.93 -0.02
C GLY A 60 19.41 -20.41 -0.19
N GLN A 61 20.12 -19.75 0.74
CA GLN A 61 20.19 -18.29 0.82
C GLN A 61 20.65 -17.61 -0.47
N GLN A 62 21.66 -18.16 -1.15
CA GLN A 62 22.16 -17.60 -2.41
C GLN A 62 21.12 -17.68 -3.52
N ALA A 63 20.42 -18.81 -3.65
CA ALA A 63 19.37 -18.98 -4.65
C ALA A 63 18.18 -18.04 -4.40
N VAL A 64 17.78 -17.87 -3.14
CA VAL A 64 16.72 -16.92 -2.74
C VAL A 64 17.13 -15.48 -3.06
N GLN A 65 18.37 -15.09 -2.77
CA GLN A 65 18.86 -13.74 -3.08
C GLN A 65 18.88 -13.49 -4.60
N MET A 66 19.37 -14.45 -5.39
CA MET A 66 19.38 -14.35 -6.85
C MET A 66 17.97 -14.28 -7.44
N ALA A 67 17.04 -15.09 -6.92
CA ALA A 67 15.64 -15.07 -7.34
C ALA A 67 14.97 -13.73 -7.01
N LYS A 68 15.17 -13.21 -5.78
CA LYS A 68 14.67 -11.90 -5.36
C LYS A 68 15.19 -10.79 -6.26
N GLU A 69 16.46 -10.83 -6.61
CA GLU A 69 17.09 -9.84 -7.47
C GLU A 69 16.53 -9.89 -8.90
N ALA A 70 16.34 -11.09 -9.46
CA ALA A 70 15.73 -11.26 -10.79
C ALA A 70 14.30 -10.71 -10.84
N ILE A 71 13.49 -11.01 -9.82
CA ILE A 71 12.10 -10.55 -9.71
C ILE A 71 12.05 -9.02 -9.55
N ASN A 72 12.83 -8.46 -8.64
CA ASN A 72 12.88 -7.00 -8.42
C ASN A 72 13.31 -6.24 -9.68
N ARG A 73 14.22 -6.80 -10.48
CA ARG A 73 14.59 -6.22 -11.76
C ARG A 73 13.49 -6.34 -12.80
N SER A 74 12.73 -7.43 -12.83
CA SER A 74 11.61 -7.58 -13.78
C SER A 74 10.50 -6.54 -13.58
N ASP A 75 10.24 -6.10 -12.34
CA ASP A 75 9.24 -5.05 -12.03
C ASP A 75 9.62 -3.68 -12.62
N SER A 76 10.92 -3.44 -12.85
CA SER A 76 11.41 -2.21 -13.49
C SER A 76 11.17 -2.13 -15.00
N LEU A 77 10.73 -3.22 -15.65
CA LEU A 77 10.59 -3.28 -17.12
C LEU A 77 9.34 -2.57 -17.65
N CYS A 78 8.35 -2.27 -16.80
CA CYS A 78 7.08 -1.66 -17.22
C CYS A 78 6.68 -0.38 -16.45
N ARG A 79 7.53 0.12 -15.54
CA ARG A 79 7.22 1.27 -14.68
C ARG A 79 8.17 2.43 -14.90
N ASP A 80 7.63 3.63 -15.11
CA ASP A 80 8.41 4.87 -15.17
C ASP A 80 8.59 5.48 -13.77
N ASN A 81 9.42 4.80 -12.96
CA ASN A 81 9.77 5.26 -11.62
C ASN A 81 10.51 6.63 -11.65
N VAL A 82 11.11 6.98 -12.79
CA VAL A 82 11.80 8.26 -12.96
C VAL A 82 10.78 9.39 -13.06
N LEU A 83 9.76 9.24 -13.90
CA LEU A 83 8.67 10.22 -14.01
C LEU A 83 7.91 10.35 -12.68
N GLU A 84 7.56 9.24 -12.03
CA GLU A 84 6.89 9.29 -10.72
C GLU A 84 7.71 10.08 -9.70
N ARG A 85 9.01 9.79 -9.60
CA ARG A 85 9.92 10.51 -8.71
C ARG A 85 10.05 12.00 -9.07
N GLN A 86 10.14 12.32 -10.36
CA GLN A 86 10.23 13.71 -10.84
C GLN A 86 8.96 14.49 -10.48
N LEU A 87 7.78 13.93 -10.76
CA LEU A 87 6.51 14.56 -10.42
C LEU A 87 6.33 14.70 -8.92
N TYR A 88 6.70 13.68 -8.14
CA TYR A 88 6.70 13.74 -6.68
C TYR A 88 7.58 14.87 -6.17
N TYR A 89 8.81 15.03 -6.69
CA TYR A 89 9.68 16.13 -6.30
C TYR A 89 9.16 17.50 -6.73
N ALA A 90 8.55 17.60 -7.91
CA ALA A 90 7.91 18.82 -8.36
C ALA A 90 6.81 19.29 -7.38
N THR A 91 6.10 18.35 -6.73
CA THR A 91 5.08 18.72 -5.72
C THR A 91 5.64 19.48 -4.53
N PHE A 92 6.91 19.30 -4.15
CA PHE A 92 7.51 20.05 -3.03
C PHE A 92 7.70 21.54 -3.35
N GLY A 93 7.71 21.91 -4.62
CA GLY A 93 7.74 23.32 -5.03
C GLY A 93 6.39 24.01 -4.89
N THR A 94 5.30 23.28 -4.66
CA THR A 94 3.95 23.86 -4.63
C THR A 94 3.55 24.33 -3.24
N GLU A 95 2.73 25.38 -3.21
CA GLU A 95 2.22 25.95 -1.96
C GLU A 95 1.21 25.02 -1.28
N GLU A 96 0.42 24.29 -2.08
CA GLU A 96 -0.55 23.32 -1.58
C GLU A 96 0.13 22.21 -0.78
N LYS A 97 1.28 21.72 -1.26
CA LYS A 97 2.04 20.68 -0.56
C LYS A 97 2.59 21.18 0.76
N ARG A 98 3.14 22.40 0.79
CA ARG A 98 3.69 23.03 2.01
C ARG A 98 2.60 23.17 3.07
N LYS A 99 1.49 23.84 2.70
CA LYS A 99 0.35 24.03 3.60
C LYS A 99 -0.24 22.71 4.08
N GLY A 100 -0.43 21.74 3.18
CA GLY A 100 -0.97 20.43 3.54
C GLY A 100 -0.11 19.66 4.53
N VAL A 101 1.22 19.78 4.44
CA VAL A 101 2.15 19.17 5.41
C VAL A 101 2.08 19.89 6.76
N ASP A 102 2.07 21.22 6.76
CA ASP A 102 1.99 22.02 7.99
C ASP A 102 0.69 21.73 8.76
N ASP A 103 -0.46 21.73 8.06
CA ASP A 103 -1.78 21.41 8.63
C ASP A 103 -1.81 19.97 9.19
N PHE A 104 -1.22 19.01 8.46
CA PHE A 104 -1.14 17.61 8.90
C PHE A 104 -0.28 17.45 10.17
N LEU A 105 0.88 18.11 10.24
CA LEU A 105 1.77 18.05 11.39
C LEU A 105 1.16 18.73 12.62
N ALA A 106 0.52 19.89 12.45
CA ALA A 106 -0.22 20.56 13.52
C ALA A 106 -1.32 19.65 14.10
N GLY A 107 -2.11 18.99 13.25
CA GLY A 107 -3.14 18.05 13.68
C GLY A 107 -2.61 16.78 14.38
N ARG A 108 -1.36 16.38 14.14
CA ARG A 108 -0.70 15.27 14.86
C ARG A 108 -0.17 15.67 16.23
N LEU A 109 0.17 16.94 16.42
CA LEU A 109 0.60 17.47 17.71
C LEU A 109 -0.59 17.71 18.64
N ASP A 110 -1.74 18.08 18.07
CA ASP A 110 -2.99 18.29 18.82
C ASP A 110 -3.64 16.97 19.27
N ARG A 111 -3.48 15.89 18.49
CA ARG A 111 -3.88 14.55 18.90
C ARG A 111 -2.82 13.94 19.82
N GLY A 112 -3.04 14.02 21.13
CA GLY A 112 -2.19 13.41 22.16
C GLY A 112 -1.80 11.94 21.90
N PRO A 113 -0.82 11.38 22.63
CA PRO A 113 -0.23 10.09 22.33
C PRO A 113 -1.31 8.99 22.26
N ARG A 114 -1.36 8.27 21.14
CA ARG A 114 -2.31 7.16 20.98
C ARG A 114 -1.95 6.06 21.97
N SER A 115 -2.72 5.93 23.05
CA SER A 115 -2.71 4.71 23.85
C SER A 115 -3.09 3.56 22.93
N GLY A 116 -2.21 2.57 22.81
CA GLY A 116 -2.43 1.40 21.98
C GLY A 116 -3.64 0.60 22.47
N SER A 117 -4.78 0.76 21.81
CA SER A 117 -5.89 -0.19 21.89
C SER A 117 -6.76 -0.08 20.64
N GLY A 118 -6.82 -1.17 19.88
CA GLY A 118 -7.98 -1.61 19.09
C GLY A 118 -8.52 -0.69 17.98
N SER A 119 -8.38 -1.16 16.74
CA SER A 119 -9.30 -0.99 15.60
C SER A 119 -10.22 0.24 15.60
N GLY A 120 -9.85 1.23 14.78
CA GLY A 120 -10.78 2.22 14.25
C GLY A 120 -10.76 2.10 12.74
N VAL A 121 -11.40 1.05 12.21
CA VAL A 121 -11.88 1.05 10.82
C VAL A 121 -12.72 2.32 10.71
N VAL A 122 -12.35 3.24 9.81
CA VAL A 122 -13.26 4.32 9.39
C VAL A 122 -14.33 3.64 8.53
N GLY A 123 -15.23 2.92 9.20
CA GLY A 123 -16.38 2.26 8.64
C GLY A 123 -17.59 3.15 8.83
N ALA A 124 -18.16 3.56 7.70
CA ALA A 124 -19.59 3.74 7.48
C ALA A 124 -20.43 4.37 8.61
N ASP A 125 -20.73 5.66 8.46
CA ASP A 125 -22.07 6.14 8.80
C ASP A 125 -22.93 6.06 7.54
N ALA A 126 -23.61 4.94 7.39
CA ALA A 126 -24.85 4.83 6.64
C ALA A 126 -26.01 4.92 7.63
N THR A 127 -26.47 6.12 7.97
CA THR A 127 -27.88 6.44 8.32
C THR A 127 -28.04 7.91 8.70
N ALA A 128 -28.63 8.72 7.80
CA ALA A 128 -29.57 9.79 8.14
C ALA A 128 -30.10 10.48 6.86
N ALA A 129 -31.43 10.39 6.69
CA ALA A 129 -32.32 11.09 5.76
C ALA A 129 -32.32 10.68 4.28
#